data_AF-A0A3B9GI72-F1
#
_entry.id   AF-A0A3B9GI72-F1
#
_cell.length_a   1.000
_cell.length_b   1.000
_cell.length_c   1.000
_cell.angle_alpha   90.00
_cell.angle_beta   90.00
_cell.angle_gamma   90.00
#
_symmetry.space_group_name_H-M   'P 1'
#
loop_
_entity.id
_entity.type
_entity.pdbx_description
1 polymer ?
#
loop_
_entity_poly.entity_id
_entity_poly.type
_entity_poly.pdbx_seq_one_letter_code
_entity_poly.pdbx_strand_id
1 'polypeptide(L)'
;MISHKVWVTVNGAAQITAASATSTGLPAAGALVTLDANGLGWVRVTDAVAQAVTVSATTDGSSGSDDLPNIVANGTAALSFSLGPSLSSASASNFVAAGTQALPVITISNGGSALTNAANDLYLRVPSSIGLNFSAAAPAIGGTPAKVTGTSYTNPSTLYINLNASLAGAETLTLTGLQLVVPTNASSSGRLELSFDGGLSWTVIDTQTITVSTASTFTWDGGGGNANWTNALNWVGDIVPPSGANIDIPAATPQDPIVNTALPTFGSITIGAGKTVLTGTPGLSASGSVVIDGTMTGGAGALSFGGSVSGAGTLTASSGITTIGGSLTVTNFAANGGTFLFNGAAVQTTNAYTFNNLQKTGGATLALAGSTLTVSGTLSIATGSTFAKGAFNIAVTGSALVSGTLDLGGTGVITVGGNL
;
A
#
# COMPACT_ATOMS: atom_id res chain seq x y z
N MET A 1 57.87 -11.94 28.72
CA MET A 1 57.71 -10.47 28.69
C MET A 1 56.67 -10.12 29.72
N ILE A 2 56.94 -9.13 30.58
CA ILE A 2 55.99 -8.69 31.60
C ILE A 2 54.92 -7.86 30.88
N SER A 3 53.66 -8.26 31.02
CA SER A 3 52.55 -7.50 30.46
C SER A 3 52.18 -6.40 31.43
N HIS A 4 52.17 -5.16 30.93
CA HIS A 4 51.94 -3.98 31.75
C HIS A 4 50.47 -3.58 31.79
N LYS A 5 50.03 -2.90 32.84
CA LYS A 5 48.65 -2.42 32.99
C LYS A 5 48.54 -0.92 33.23
N VAL A 6 47.55 -0.31 32.61
CA VAL A 6 47.24 1.13 32.71
C VAL A 6 45.77 1.29 33.06
N TRP A 7 45.44 2.12 34.04
CA TRP A 7 44.04 2.43 34.34
C TRP A 7 43.58 3.61 33.48
N VAL A 8 42.48 3.45 32.75
CA VAL A 8 41.94 4.48 31.84
C VAL A 8 40.56 4.91 32.31
N THR A 9 40.31 6.20 32.39
CA THR A 9 38.99 6.77 32.76
C THR A 9 38.48 7.76 31.73
N VAL A 10 37.17 7.91 31.64
CA VAL A 10 36.47 8.93 30.85
C VAL A 10 35.53 9.75 31.76
N ASN A 11 35.24 10.99 31.39
CA ASN A 11 34.33 11.87 32.13
C ASN A 11 32.95 12.05 31.44
N GLY A 12 32.04 12.73 32.14
CA GLY A 12 30.70 13.05 31.62
C GLY A 12 29.81 11.82 31.46
N ALA A 13 29.03 11.76 30.37
CA ALA A 13 28.16 10.63 30.02
C ALA A 13 28.88 9.53 29.22
N ALA A 14 30.13 9.73 28.83
CA ALA A 14 30.89 8.77 28.05
C ALA A 14 31.18 7.49 28.83
N GLN A 15 31.27 6.38 28.10
CA GLN A 15 31.58 5.07 28.66
C GLN A 15 32.66 4.37 27.84
N ILE A 16 33.52 3.63 28.53
CA ILE A 16 34.39 2.65 27.90
C ILE A 16 33.56 1.39 27.66
N THR A 17 33.41 0.99 26.39
CA THR A 17 32.61 -0.19 25.98
C THR A 17 33.46 -1.38 25.59
N ALA A 18 34.75 -1.18 25.36
CA ALA A 18 35.72 -2.25 25.15
C ALA A 18 37.15 -1.77 25.47
N ALA A 19 38.06 -2.70 25.77
CA ALA A 19 39.47 -2.41 26.02
C ALA A 19 40.36 -3.60 25.61
N SER A 20 41.67 -3.37 25.41
CA SER A 20 42.63 -4.46 25.23
C SER A 20 42.81 -5.24 26.55
N ALA A 21 42.27 -6.47 26.55
CA ALA A 21 42.11 -7.45 27.65
C ALA A 21 40.96 -7.19 28.65
N THR A 22 40.50 -8.27 29.30
CA THR A 22 39.22 -8.43 30.02
C THR A 22 39.04 -7.49 31.22
N SER A 23 38.34 -6.37 31.04
CA SER A 23 37.67 -5.69 32.14
C SER A 23 36.30 -6.33 32.38
N THR A 24 36.15 -7.03 33.50
CA THR A 24 34.83 -7.36 34.03
C THR A 24 34.12 -6.07 34.43
N GLY A 25 32.85 -5.90 34.03
CA GLY A 25 32.05 -4.73 34.43
C GLY A 25 32.00 -3.57 33.44
N LEU A 26 32.36 -3.78 32.16
CA LEU A 26 31.99 -2.84 31.09
C LEU A 26 30.48 -2.94 30.77
N PRO A 27 29.83 -1.85 30.33
CA PRO A 27 30.40 -0.51 30.14
C PRO A 27 30.64 0.24 31.46
N ALA A 28 31.73 1.01 31.54
CA ALA A 28 32.11 1.74 32.76
C ALA A 28 32.81 3.07 32.44
N ALA A 29 32.80 4.00 33.41
CA ALA A 29 33.57 5.25 33.32
C ALA A 29 35.09 5.04 33.48
N GLY A 30 35.54 3.82 33.82
CA GLY A 30 36.95 3.46 33.90
C GLY A 30 37.19 1.97 33.62
N ALA A 31 38.36 1.66 33.09
CA ALA A 31 38.77 0.31 32.74
C ALA A 31 40.27 0.10 32.95
N LEU A 32 40.66 -1.08 33.44
CA LEU A 32 42.05 -1.51 33.46
C LEU A 32 42.43 -2.07 32.10
N VAL A 33 43.41 -1.45 31.44
CA VAL A 33 43.89 -1.79 30.11
C VAL A 33 45.20 -2.54 30.23
N THR A 34 45.28 -3.72 29.61
CA THR A 34 46.54 -4.47 29.54
C THR A 34 47.25 -4.14 28.23
N LEU A 35 48.53 -3.80 28.35
CA LEU A 35 49.40 -3.46 27.23
C LEU A 35 50.01 -4.73 26.62
N ASP A 36 50.18 -4.71 25.31
CA ASP A 36 50.90 -5.76 24.58
C ASP A 36 52.42 -5.71 24.82
N ALA A 37 53.14 -6.62 24.17
CA ALA A 37 54.60 -6.71 24.30
C ALA A 37 55.36 -5.45 23.82
N ASN A 38 54.70 -4.58 23.04
CA ASN A 38 55.26 -3.31 22.55
C ASN A 38 54.80 -2.10 23.40
N GLY A 39 54.01 -2.33 24.46
CA GLY A 39 53.46 -1.26 25.29
C GLY A 39 52.20 -0.59 24.71
N LEU A 40 51.53 -1.21 23.74
CA LEU A 40 50.32 -0.66 23.14
C LEU A 40 49.06 -1.25 23.79
N GLY A 41 48.07 -0.39 24.01
CA GLY A 41 46.73 -0.76 24.48
C GLY A 41 45.67 0.11 23.83
N TRP A 42 44.41 -0.31 23.89
CA TRP A 42 43.30 0.45 23.33
C TRP A 42 42.07 0.42 24.22
N VAL A 43 41.25 1.46 24.11
CA VAL A 43 39.88 1.52 24.65
C VAL A 43 38.93 1.99 23.55
N ARG A 44 37.70 1.50 23.56
CA ARG A 44 36.58 2.06 22.78
C ARG A 44 35.74 2.91 23.70
N VAL A 45 35.68 4.21 23.41
CA VAL A 45 34.84 5.17 24.14
C VAL A 45 33.60 5.47 23.29
N THR A 46 32.42 5.43 23.91
CA THR A 46 31.14 5.79 23.28
C THR A 46 30.42 6.81 24.13
N ASP A 47 29.69 7.71 23.49
CA ASP A 47 28.88 8.72 24.16
C ASP A 47 27.58 8.93 23.37
N ALA A 48 26.47 9.10 24.10
CA ALA A 48 25.15 9.40 23.55
C ALA A 48 24.82 10.89 23.64
N VAL A 49 25.74 11.71 24.17
CA VAL A 49 25.58 13.15 24.34
C VAL A 49 26.71 13.86 23.60
N ALA A 50 26.41 15.00 22.96
CA ALA A 50 27.45 15.85 22.40
C ALA A 50 28.21 16.54 23.56
N GLN A 51 29.46 16.16 23.79
CA GLN A 51 30.31 16.75 24.82
C GLN A 51 31.79 16.52 24.54
N ALA A 52 32.65 17.34 25.18
CA ALA A 52 34.07 17.07 25.26
C ALA A 52 34.32 16.04 26.37
N VAL A 53 35.00 14.96 26.02
CA VAL A 53 35.36 13.84 26.87
C VAL A 53 36.86 13.82 27.06
N THR A 54 37.31 13.94 28.31
CA THR A 54 38.71 13.73 28.66
C THR A 54 38.93 12.26 28.97
N VAL A 55 39.82 11.63 28.21
CA VAL A 55 40.35 10.29 28.49
C VAL A 55 41.64 10.46 29.28
N SER A 56 41.68 9.91 30.50
CA SER A 56 42.87 9.96 31.36
C SER A 56 43.45 8.57 31.52
N ALA A 57 44.77 8.45 31.46
CA ALA A 57 45.51 7.22 31.68
C ALA A 57 46.45 7.38 32.88
N THR A 58 46.36 6.47 33.86
CA THR A 58 47.18 6.48 35.07
C THR A 58 48.01 5.19 35.20
N THR A 59 49.27 5.37 35.61
CA THR A 59 50.30 4.32 35.73
C THR A 59 51.07 4.47 37.04
N ASP A 60 50.37 4.85 38.12
CA ASP A 60 50.96 5.20 39.41
C ASP A 60 50.88 4.05 40.43
N GLY A 61 50.62 2.84 39.96
CA GLY A 61 50.39 1.67 40.83
C GLY A 61 49.00 1.63 41.46
N SER A 62 48.18 2.67 41.31
CA SER A 62 46.82 2.72 41.87
C SER A 62 45.80 2.02 40.96
N SER A 63 44.65 1.64 41.53
CA SER A 63 43.52 1.03 40.82
C SER A 63 43.89 -0.21 39.97
N GLY A 64 44.97 -0.91 40.34
CA GLY A 64 45.48 -2.09 39.64
C GLY A 64 46.34 -1.81 38.41
N SER A 65 46.70 -0.55 38.14
CA SER A 65 47.73 -0.17 37.16
C SER A 65 49.13 -0.50 37.65
N ASP A 66 50.10 -0.61 36.74
CA ASP A 66 51.51 -0.76 37.11
C ASP A 66 52.18 0.60 37.26
N ASP A 67 53.17 0.69 38.16
CA ASP A 67 54.08 1.82 38.25
C ASP A 67 55.14 1.71 37.15
N LEU A 68 55.09 2.60 36.15
CA LEU A 68 55.98 2.56 34.98
C LEU A 68 57.17 3.51 35.15
N PRO A 69 58.41 2.98 35.27
CA PRO A 69 59.59 3.81 35.48
C PRO A 69 59.85 4.72 34.26
N ASN A 70 60.09 6.00 34.53
CA ASN A 70 60.38 7.08 33.56
C ASN A 70 59.17 7.71 32.83
N ILE A 71 57.93 7.39 33.20
CA ILE A 71 56.78 8.23 32.84
C ILE A 71 56.62 9.31 33.91
N VAL A 72 56.87 10.57 33.55
CA VAL A 72 56.96 11.69 34.50
C VAL A 72 55.58 12.27 34.87
N ALA A 73 54.50 11.89 34.19
CA ALA A 73 53.13 12.28 34.52
C ALA A 73 52.07 11.38 33.85
N ASN A 74 50.91 11.24 34.51
CA ASN A 74 49.69 10.69 33.92
C ASN A 74 49.32 11.45 32.63
N GLY A 75 48.84 10.73 31.62
CA GLY A 75 48.48 11.31 30.32
C GLY A 75 46.99 11.63 30.23
N THR A 76 46.63 12.69 29.51
CA THR A 76 45.24 12.97 29.12
C THR A 76 45.14 13.23 27.62
N ALA A 77 44.01 12.82 27.05
CA ALA A 77 43.62 13.13 25.68
C ALA A 77 42.17 13.63 25.68
N ALA A 78 41.84 14.56 24.79
CA ALA A 78 40.47 15.03 24.61
C ALA A 78 39.86 14.35 23.37
N LEU A 79 38.67 13.79 23.56
CA LEU A 79 37.77 13.33 22.51
C LEU A 79 36.57 14.26 22.49
N SER A 80 36.05 14.62 21.31
CA SER A 80 34.80 15.37 21.21
C SER A 80 33.75 14.49 20.56
N PHE A 81 32.67 14.22 21.28
CA PHE A 81 31.50 13.57 20.73
C PHE A 81 30.52 14.62 20.24
N SER A 82 29.90 14.34 19.10
CA SER A 82 28.84 15.18 18.55
C SER A 82 27.70 14.34 18.06
N LEU A 83 26.47 14.79 18.30
CA LEU A 83 25.32 14.17 17.69
C LEU A 83 25.23 14.62 16.24
N GLY A 84 24.96 13.67 15.36
CA GLY A 84 24.53 13.96 14.01
C GLY A 84 23.16 14.65 13.99
N PRO A 85 22.72 15.14 12.82
CA PRO A 85 21.39 15.72 12.72
C PRO A 85 20.30 14.69 12.98
N SER A 86 19.11 15.20 13.31
CA SER A 86 17.89 14.40 13.43
C SER A 86 16.86 14.86 12.40
N LEU A 87 15.99 13.92 12.00
CA LEU A 87 14.88 14.14 11.09
C LEU A 87 13.59 13.72 11.80
N SER A 88 12.59 14.60 11.84
CA SER A 88 11.30 14.28 12.45
C SER A 88 10.16 14.94 11.71
N SER A 89 9.26 14.15 11.14
CA SER A 89 7.92 14.58 10.77
C SER A 89 7.08 14.86 12.02
N ALA A 90 6.12 15.78 11.92
CA ALA A 90 5.25 16.16 13.04
C ALA A 90 4.23 15.07 13.43
N SER A 91 3.89 14.18 12.50
CA SER A 91 3.00 13.03 12.74
C SER A 91 3.28 11.89 11.74
N ALA A 92 2.81 10.69 12.04
CA ALA A 92 2.73 9.62 11.05
C ALA A 92 1.75 10.00 9.92
N SER A 93 2.01 9.50 8.71
CA SER A 93 1.17 9.73 7.53
C SER A 93 0.55 8.42 7.06
N ASN A 94 -0.76 8.42 6.84
CA ASN A 94 -1.47 7.29 6.26
C ASN A 94 -2.10 7.77 4.96
N PHE A 95 -1.48 7.42 3.84
CA PHE A 95 -1.94 7.77 2.51
C PHE A 95 -2.75 6.64 1.91
N VAL A 96 -3.82 7.01 1.20
CA VAL A 96 -4.56 6.08 0.34
C VAL A 96 -4.08 6.31 -1.08
N ALA A 97 -3.81 5.26 -1.85
CA ALA A 97 -3.24 5.34 -3.19
C ALA A 97 -4.14 6.15 -4.15
N ALA A 98 -3.89 7.47 -4.21
CA ALA A 98 -4.60 8.43 -5.03
C ALA A 98 -3.85 9.77 -5.07
N GLY A 99 -3.41 10.17 -6.27
CA GLY A 99 -3.01 11.54 -6.58
C GLY A 99 -1.87 12.08 -5.72
N THR A 100 -1.93 13.38 -5.42
CA THR A 100 -0.93 14.08 -4.60
C THR A 100 -1.48 14.34 -3.20
N GLN A 101 -0.71 13.98 -2.17
CA GLN A 101 -1.10 14.13 -0.76
C GLN A 101 -0.02 14.86 0.04
N ALA A 102 -0.45 15.73 0.95
CA ALA A 102 0.47 16.54 1.76
C ALA A 102 1.16 15.72 2.85
N LEU A 103 2.45 16.00 3.05
CA LEU A 103 3.19 15.55 4.21
C LEU A 103 2.98 16.52 5.38
N PRO A 104 3.05 16.03 6.63
CA PRO A 104 3.14 16.90 7.80
C PRO A 104 4.44 17.73 7.77
N VAL A 105 4.51 18.73 8.64
CA VAL A 105 5.74 19.52 8.80
C VAL A 105 6.91 18.61 9.13
N ILE A 106 8.01 18.75 8.40
CA ILE A 106 9.25 18.03 8.66
C ILE A 106 10.23 18.96 9.34
N THR A 107 10.86 18.51 10.42
CA THR A 107 11.91 19.24 11.13
C THR A 107 13.23 18.51 10.99
N ILE A 108 14.26 19.25 10.56
CA ILE A 108 15.65 18.83 10.59
C ILE A 108 16.33 19.63 11.70
N SER A 109 16.88 18.96 12.70
CA SER A 109 17.55 19.61 13.83
C SER A 109 19.03 19.26 13.82
N ASN A 110 19.89 20.26 14.01
CA ASN A 110 21.30 20.02 14.22
C ASN A 110 21.56 19.41 15.60
N GLY A 111 22.35 18.32 15.66
CA GLY A 111 22.63 17.59 16.90
C GLY A 111 23.77 18.18 17.74
N GLY A 112 24.56 19.11 17.21
CA GLY A 112 25.56 19.82 18.01
C GLY A 112 26.81 20.20 17.24
N SER A 113 27.40 19.26 16.49
CA SER A 113 28.46 19.63 15.53
C SER A 113 27.83 20.45 14.41
N ALA A 114 28.51 21.51 13.96
CA ALA A 114 27.99 22.28 12.85
C ALA A 114 27.86 21.37 11.61
N LEU A 115 26.71 21.41 10.93
CA LEU A 115 26.58 20.84 9.59
C LEU A 115 27.33 21.77 8.64
N THR A 116 28.64 21.57 8.49
CA THR A 116 29.51 22.57 7.89
C THR A 116 29.31 22.70 6.39
N ASN A 117 29.00 23.91 5.90
CA ASN A 117 29.04 24.20 4.47
C ASN A 117 30.50 24.18 4.00
N ALA A 118 30.74 23.37 2.98
CA ALA A 118 31.82 23.41 1.99
C ALA A 118 31.61 22.27 0.98
N ALA A 119 30.94 21.18 1.39
CA ALA A 119 30.52 20.06 0.55
C ALA A 119 29.24 19.32 1.05
N ASN A 120 28.56 19.83 2.09
CA ASN A 120 27.54 19.09 2.85
C ASN A 120 26.15 19.73 2.73
N ASP A 121 25.61 19.77 1.52
CA ASP A 121 24.18 20.07 1.33
C ASP A 121 23.31 18.96 1.94
N LEU A 122 22.04 19.30 2.19
CA LEU A 122 21.10 18.33 2.74
C LEU A 122 20.29 17.70 1.61
N TYR A 123 20.15 16.38 1.67
CA TYR A 123 19.24 15.63 0.81
C TYR A 123 18.20 14.94 1.66
N LEU A 124 16.92 15.18 1.36
CA LEU A 124 15.81 14.46 1.94
C LEU A 124 15.25 13.52 0.86
N ARG A 125 15.12 12.22 1.15
CA ARG A 125 14.53 11.27 0.20
C ARG A 125 13.33 10.53 0.75
N VAL A 126 12.51 10.09 -0.19
CA VAL A 126 11.60 8.96 -0.03
C VAL A 126 12.36 7.68 -0.42
N PRO A 127 12.50 6.69 0.46
CA PRO A 127 13.15 5.43 0.12
C PRO A 127 12.39 4.65 -0.97
N SER A 128 13.14 3.89 -1.77
CA SER A 128 12.57 3.04 -2.83
C SER A 128 11.62 1.96 -2.30
N SER A 129 11.73 1.58 -1.02
CA SER A 129 10.83 0.63 -0.36
C SER A 129 9.39 1.14 -0.24
N ILE A 130 9.17 2.45 -0.26
CA ILE A 130 7.82 3.05 -0.23
C ILE A 130 7.30 3.28 -1.65
N GLY A 131 8.19 3.49 -2.62
CA GLY A 131 7.84 3.64 -4.03
C GLY A 131 7.05 4.92 -4.35
N LEU A 132 7.24 5.98 -3.56
CA LEU A 132 6.61 7.30 -3.77
C LEU A 132 7.61 8.31 -4.32
N ASN A 133 7.08 9.40 -4.87
CA ASN A 133 7.85 10.56 -5.31
C ASN A 133 7.34 11.82 -4.63
N PHE A 134 8.19 12.82 -4.45
CA PHE A 134 7.73 14.16 -4.14
C PHE A 134 6.96 14.76 -5.33
N SER A 135 5.96 15.59 -5.02
CA SER A 135 5.37 16.51 -5.99
C SER A 135 6.40 17.58 -6.37
N ALA A 136 6.34 18.09 -7.60
CA ALA A 136 7.27 19.12 -8.09
C ALA A 136 7.15 20.48 -7.34
N ALA A 137 6.17 20.63 -6.45
CA ALA A 137 6.03 21.81 -5.61
C ALA A 137 7.23 21.98 -4.68
N ALA A 138 7.86 23.15 -4.70
CA ALA A 138 8.94 23.48 -3.77
C ALA A 138 8.37 23.67 -2.35
N PRO A 139 9.02 23.12 -1.31
CA PRO A 139 8.59 23.35 0.06
C PRO A 139 8.87 24.79 0.52
N ALA A 140 8.06 25.28 1.44
CA ALA A 140 8.40 26.47 2.20
C ALA A 140 9.36 26.10 3.34
N ILE A 141 10.38 26.94 3.53
CA ILE A 141 11.44 26.74 4.52
C ILE A 141 11.21 27.69 5.71
N GLY A 142 11.16 27.14 6.91
CA GLY A 142 11.13 27.87 8.18
C GLY A 142 12.29 27.52 9.11
N GLY A 143 12.21 27.97 10.36
CA GLY A 143 13.26 27.78 11.36
C GLY A 143 14.40 28.79 11.18
N THR A 144 15.52 28.35 10.59
CA THR A 144 16.71 29.17 10.31
C THR A 144 16.87 29.47 8.80
N PRO A 145 15.83 30.02 8.12
CA PRO A 145 15.74 30.03 6.66
C PRO A 145 16.81 30.89 5.98
N ALA A 146 17.40 31.87 6.69
CA ALA A 146 18.46 32.72 6.14
C ALA A 146 19.70 31.93 5.67
N LYS A 147 19.85 30.69 6.15
CA LYS A 147 20.93 29.78 5.80
C LYS A 147 20.65 28.90 4.57
N VAL A 148 19.43 28.95 4.04
CA VAL A 148 18.99 28.18 2.87
C VAL A 148 18.89 29.10 1.67
N THR A 149 19.58 28.78 0.58
CA THR A 149 19.53 29.58 -0.66
C THR A 149 18.52 29.08 -1.69
N GLY A 150 18.06 27.84 -1.53
CA GLY A 150 17.03 27.27 -2.40
C GLY A 150 16.83 25.79 -2.14
N THR A 151 15.80 25.25 -2.79
CA THR A 151 15.53 23.82 -2.87
C THR A 151 15.32 23.40 -4.32
N SER A 152 15.69 22.16 -4.64
CA SER A 152 15.42 21.56 -5.95
C SER A 152 15.27 20.06 -5.82
N TYR A 153 14.70 19.40 -6.82
CA TYR A 153 14.63 17.95 -6.87
C TYR A 153 15.76 17.43 -7.76
N THR A 154 16.66 16.61 -7.23
CA THR A 154 17.70 15.94 -8.04
C THR A 154 17.13 14.78 -8.83
N ASN A 155 16.08 14.18 -8.30
CA ASN A 155 15.20 13.22 -8.94
C ASN A 155 13.83 13.27 -8.24
N PRO A 156 12.78 12.64 -8.78
CA PRO A 156 11.45 12.69 -8.17
C PRO A 156 11.37 12.20 -6.72
N SER A 157 12.30 11.37 -6.25
CA SER A 157 12.29 10.84 -4.86
C SER A 157 13.23 11.58 -3.92
N THR A 158 13.98 12.59 -4.39
CA THR A 158 15.04 13.25 -3.61
C THR A 158 14.99 14.78 -3.74
N LEU A 159 14.70 15.43 -2.62
CA LEU A 159 14.78 16.87 -2.44
C LEU A 159 16.20 17.25 -1.99
N TYR A 160 16.81 18.20 -2.68
CA TYR A 160 18.05 18.87 -2.34
C TYR A 160 17.77 20.23 -1.70
N ILE A 161 18.47 20.54 -0.61
CA ILE A 161 18.35 21.78 0.15
C ILE A 161 19.74 22.41 0.22
N ASN A 162 19.90 23.54 -0.48
CA ASN A 162 21.18 24.23 -0.61
C ASN A 162 21.45 25.15 0.58
N LEU A 163 22.56 24.94 1.27
CA LEU A 163 22.97 25.75 2.42
C LEU A 163 24.08 26.76 2.06
N ASN A 164 23.89 28.05 2.37
CA ASN A 164 24.96 29.06 2.25
C ASN A 164 25.75 29.28 3.53
N ALA A 165 25.38 28.61 4.63
CA ALA A 165 26.02 28.69 5.92
C ALA A 165 25.75 27.42 6.72
N SER A 166 26.69 27.05 7.58
CA SER A 166 26.54 25.88 8.45
C SER A 166 25.37 26.05 9.41
N LEU A 167 24.58 24.99 9.61
CA LEU A 167 23.65 24.92 10.74
C LEU A 167 24.47 24.63 12.01
N ALA A 168 24.37 25.48 13.02
CA ALA A 168 25.19 25.42 14.22
C ALA A 168 24.33 25.35 15.49
N GLY A 169 24.87 24.78 16.57
CA GLY A 169 24.16 24.67 17.84
C GLY A 169 22.82 23.93 17.68
N ALA A 170 21.77 24.46 18.32
CA ALA A 170 20.41 23.91 18.31
C ALA A 170 19.52 24.48 17.19
N GLU A 171 20.11 24.97 16.10
CA GLU A 171 19.35 25.47 14.94
C GLU A 171 18.54 24.36 14.28
N THR A 172 17.38 24.75 13.74
CA THR A 172 16.46 23.86 13.05
C THR A 172 16.07 24.42 11.68
N LEU A 173 15.72 23.51 10.77
CA LEU A 173 15.01 23.81 9.53
C LEU A 173 13.65 23.11 9.57
N THR A 174 12.60 23.83 9.19
CA THR A 174 11.28 23.25 9.02
C THR A 174 10.87 23.30 7.54
N LEU A 175 10.32 22.19 7.04
CA LEU A 175 9.81 22.06 5.68
C LEU A 175 8.30 21.94 5.75
N THR A 176 7.59 22.86 5.10
CA THR A 176 6.12 22.83 4.99
C THR A 176 5.69 22.82 3.53
N GLY A 177 4.48 22.33 3.27
CA GLY A 177 3.92 22.25 1.91
C GLY A 177 4.52 21.13 1.03
N LEU A 178 5.38 20.27 1.59
CA LEU A 178 5.79 19.05 0.91
C LEU A 178 4.58 18.16 0.63
N GLN A 179 4.58 17.56 -0.55
CA GLN A 179 3.56 16.62 -0.96
C GLN A 179 4.21 15.41 -1.63
N LEU A 180 3.59 14.25 -1.51
CA LEU A 180 3.96 13.03 -2.21
C LEU A 180 2.95 12.73 -3.30
N VAL A 181 3.44 12.32 -4.46
CA VAL A 181 2.66 11.65 -5.49
C VAL A 181 2.53 10.19 -5.07
N VAL A 182 1.30 9.78 -4.77
CA VAL A 182 0.95 8.44 -4.30
C VAL A 182 0.36 7.66 -5.47
N PRO A 183 1.18 6.90 -6.23
CA PRO A 183 0.69 6.10 -7.35
C PRO A 183 -0.31 5.04 -6.86
N THR A 184 -1.06 4.45 -7.79
CA THR A 184 -2.02 3.34 -7.56
C THR A 184 -1.35 1.99 -7.22
N ASN A 185 -0.20 2.04 -6.59
CA ASN A 185 0.64 0.89 -6.29
C ASN A 185 0.14 0.12 -5.07
N ALA A 186 0.75 -1.06 -4.89
CA ALA A 186 0.56 -1.91 -3.71
C ALA A 186 0.80 -1.15 -2.40
N SER A 187 0.19 -1.67 -1.33
CA SER A 187 0.40 -1.12 0.01
C SER A 187 1.89 -1.18 0.39
N SER A 188 2.42 -0.10 0.94
CA SER A 188 3.82 0.04 1.31
C SER A 188 3.97 0.83 2.62
N SER A 189 5.14 0.74 3.23
CA SER A 189 5.43 1.55 4.42
C SER A 189 6.93 1.81 4.54
N GLY A 190 7.28 2.98 5.07
CA GLY A 190 8.66 3.31 5.38
C GLY A 190 8.76 4.66 6.08
N ARG A 191 9.93 5.28 6.02
CA ARG A 191 10.25 6.53 6.71
C ARG A 191 11.06 7.42 5.77
N LEU A 192 10.99 8.73 5.93
CA LEU A 192 11.89 9.61 5.16
C LEU A 192 13.31 9.44 5.66
N GLU A 193 14.26 9.77 4.79
CA GLU A 193 15.68 9.65 5.12
C GLU A 193 16.43 10.91 4.73
N LEU A 194 17.42 11.27 5.54
CA LEU A 194 18.24 12.46 5.37
C LEU A 194 19.71 12.05 5.20
N SER A 195 20.34 12.61 4.16
CA SER A 195 21.80 12.65 3.98
C SER A 195 22.27 14.08 4.25
N PHE A 196 23.36 14.20 5.00
CA PHE A 196 23.95 15.47 5.42
C PHE A 196 25.46 15.54 5.16
N ASP A 197 26.02 14.56 4.45
CA ASP A 197 27.44 14.38 4.17
C ASP A 197 27.80 14.69 2.71
N GLY A 198 26.84 15.18 1.91
CA GLY A 198 26.98 15.39 0.47
C GLY A 198 27.14 14.10 -0.37
N GLY A 199 27.35 12.95 0.28
CA GLY A 199 27.69 11.66 -0.34
C GLY A 199 26.50 10.73 -0.57
N LEU A 200 25.27 11.19 -0.33
CA LEU A 200 24.04 10.39 -0.37
C LEU A 200 24.11 9.16 0.56
N SER A 201 24.78 9.26 1.71
CA SER A 201 24.66 8.29 2.79
C SER A 201 23.43 8.62 3.63
N TRP A 202 22.48 7.68 3.72
CA TRP A 202 21.16 7.91 4.33
C TRP A 202 21.13 7.41 5.78
N THR A 203 21.92 8.05 6.64
CA THR A 203 22.14 7.58 8.00
C THR A 203 21.13 8.14 9.01
N VAL A 204 20.35 9.15 8.62
CA VAL A 204 19.33 9.75 9.48
C VAL A 204 17.96 9.35 8.99
N ILE A 205 17.19 8.70 9.86
CA ILE A 205 15.86 8.16 9.56
C ILE A 205 14.82 8.99 10.31
N ASP A 206 13.71 9.29 9.65
CA ASP A 206 12.58 9.98 10.25
C ASP A 206 11.99 9.20 11.45
N THR A 207 11.56 9.91 12.48
CA THR A 207 10.90 9.33 13.65
C THR A 207 9.48 8.84 13.35
N GLN A 208 8.86 9.31 12.27
CA GLN A 208 7.50 8.93 11.89
C GLN A 208 7.47 8.00 10.67
N THR A 209 6.43 7.16 10.63
CA THR A 209 6.19 6.22 9.52
C THR A 209 5.22 6.84 8.51
N ILE A 210 5.50 6.60 7.24
CA ILE A 210 4.59 6.80 6.12
C ILE A 210 4.05 5.42 5.75
N THR A 211 2.73 5.27 5.77
CA THR A 211 2.05 4.09 5.24
C THR A 211 1.22 4.48 4.02
N VAL A 212 1.19 3.59 3.05
CA VAL A 212 0.39 3.70 1.84
C VAL A 212 -0.49 2.48 1.80
N SER A 213 -1.80 2.69 1.73
CA SER A 213 -2.77 1.63 1.46
C SER A 213 -3.31 1.79 0.05
N THR A 214 -3.53 0.68 -0.65
CA THR A 214 -4.32 0.72 -1.89
C THR A 214 -5.72 1.21 -1.57
N ALA A 215 -6.25 2.16 -2.34
CA ALA A 215 -7.68 2.47 -2.30
C ALA A 215 -8.46 1.18 -2.57
N SER A 216 -9.21 0.68 -1.57
CA SER A 216 -10.01 -0.51 -1.76
C SER A 216 -11.17 -0.25 -2.70
N THR A 217 -11.67 0.99 -2.71
CA THR A 217 -12.86 1.40 -3.44
C THR A 217 -12.57 2.64 -4.27
N PHE A 218 -12.89 2.57 -5.55
CA PHE A 218 -12.84 3.67 -6.50
C PHE A 218 -14.26 4.11 -6.81
N THR A 219 -14.53 5.39 -6.60
CA THR A 219 -15.87 5.97 -6.77
C THR A 219 -15.93 6.74 -8.08
N TRP A 220 -16.89 6.39 -8.92
CA TRP A 220 -17.21 7.17 -10.11
C TRP A 220 -17.82 8.51 -9.71
N ASP A 221 -17.29 9.61 -10.22
CA ASP A 221 -17.85 10.95 -10.02
C ASP A 221 -18.30 11.61 -11.33
N GLY A 222 -17.92 11.06 -12.50
CA GLY A 222 -18.29 11.59 -13.81
C GLY A 222 -17.77 13.02 -14.09
N GLY A 223 -16.71 13.47 -13.41
CA GLY A 223 -16.17 14.84 -13.52
C GLY A 223 -15.50 15.17 -14.87
N GLY A 224 -15.16 14.18 -15.68
CA GLY A 224 -14.33 14.31 -16.88
C GLY A 224 -15.05 14.75 -18.15
N GLY A 225 -16.32 15.16 -18.06
CA GLY A 225 -17.11 15.69 -19.17
C GLY A 225 -17.54 14.66 -20.22
N ASN A 226 -17.17 13.40 -20.08
CA ASN A 226 -17.61 12.29 -20.93
C ASN A 226 -17.83 11.02 -20.11
N ALA A 227 -18.62 10.08 -20.62
CA ALA A 227 -19.01 8.87 -19.89
C ALA A 227 -17.97 7.73 -19.94
N ASN A 228 -16.77 7.95 -20.49
CA ASN A 228 -15.82 6.85 -20.73
C ASN A 228 -15.23 6.35 -19.41
N TRP A 229 -15.31 5.03 -19.16
CA TRP A 229 -14.75 4.39 -17.97
C TRP A 229 -13.25 4.66 -17.77
N THR A 230 -12.49 4.73 -18.87
CA THR A 230 -11.02 4.89 -18.86
C THR A 230 -10.56 6.35 -18.79
N ASN A 231 -11.48 7.31 -18.72
CA ASN A 231 -11.10 8.69 -18.45
C ASN A 231 -10.88 8.87 -16.94
N ALA A 232 -9.63 9.14 -16.56
CA ALA A 232 -9.22 9.28 -15.17
C ALA A 232 -10.01 10.35 -14.42
N LEU A 233 -10.39 11.45 -15.09
CA LEU A 233 -11.16 12.56 -14.54
C LEU A 233 -12.62 12.21 -14.17
N ASN A 234 -13.09 10.99 -14.46
CA ASN A 234 -14.41 10.52 -14.04
C ASN A 234 -14.41 9.75 -12.73
N TRP A 235 -13.26 9.67 -12.08
CA TRP A 235 -13.06 8.94 -10.83
C TRP A 235 -12.58 9.90 -9.76
N VAL A 236 -13.08 9.73 -8.55
CA VAL A 236 -12.60 10.49 -7.40
C VAL A 236 -11.08 10.28 -7.27
N GLY A 237 -10.34 11.39 -7.26
CA GLY A 237 -8.87 11.37 -7.24
C GLY A 237 -8.22 11.36 -8.63
N ASP A 238 -9.01 11.53 -9.69
CA ASP A 238 -8.59 11.66 -11.09
C ASP A 238 -7.73 10.49 -11.59
N ILE A 239 -8.08 9.26 -11.19
CA ILE A 239 -7.33 8.05 -11.52
C ILE A 239 -8.24 6.89 -11.90
N VAL A 240 -7.91 6.24 -13.01
CA VAL A 240 -8.60 5.02 -13.47
C VAL A 240 -8.38 3.86 -12.48
N PRO A 241 -9.44 3.12 -12.11
CA PRO A 241 -9.32 1.99 -11.19
C PRO A 241 -8.39 0.88 -11.73
N PRO A 242 -7.42 0.40 -10.93
CA PRO A 242 -6.56 -0.72 -11.30
C PRO A 242 -7.28 -2.07 -11.18
N SER A 243 -6.62 -3.15 -11.59
CA SER A 243 -7.11 -4.53 -11.38
C SER A 243 -7.32 -4.81 -9.89
N GLY A 244 -8.40 -5.51 -9.56
CA GLY A 244 -8.77 -5.86 -8.18
C GLY A 244 -9.44 -4.73 -7.37
N ALA A 245 -9.53 -3.51 -7.92
CA ALA A 245 -10.25 -2.42 -7.28
C ALA A 245 -11.73 -2.74 -7.07
N ASN A 246 -12.31 -2.33 -5.94
CA ASN A 246 -13.77 -2.32 -5.79
C ASN A 246 -14.32 -1.05 -6.43
N ILE A 247 -15.41 -1.18 -7.17
CA ILE A 247 -16.00 -0.07 -7.90
C ILE A 247 -17.29 0.34 -7.21
N ASP A 248 -17.45 1.65 -7.00
CA ASP A 248 -18.68 2.24 -6.49
C ASP A 248 -19.18 3.31 -7.47
N ILE A 249 -20.40 3.16 -7.96
CA ILE A 249 -21.05 4.12 -8.85
C ILE A 249 -22.26 4.69 -8.11
N PRO A 250 -22.12 5.83 -7.44
CA PRO A 250 -23.13 6.35 -6.53
C PRO A 250 -24.33 6.93 -7.29
N ALA A 251 -25.48 7.01 -6.62
CA ALA A 251 -26.75 7.44 -7.21
C ALA A 251 -26.74 8.86 -7.82
N ALA A 252 -25.83 9.74 -7.40
CA ALA A 252 -25.84 11.17 -7.69
C ALA A 252 -24.64 11.66 -8.53
N THR A 253 -24.31 10.95 -9.61
CA THR A 253 -23.28 11.41 -10.57
C THR A 253 -23.91 12.11 -11.78
N PRO A 254 -23.21 13.03 -12.45
CA PRO A 254 -23.71 13.74 -13.62
C PRO A 254 -23.81 12.84 -14.87
N GLN A 255 -23.03 11.76 -14.93
CA GLN A 255 -22.95 10.88 -16.10
C GLN A 255 -22.93 9.41 -15.70
N ASP A 256 -23.51 8.60 -16.57
CA ASP A 256 -23.59 7.14 -16.46
C ASP A 256 -22.37 6.49 -17.14
N PRO A 257 -21.64 5.58 -16.48
CA PRO A 257 -20.42 4.98 -17.05
C PRO A 257 -20.68 4.15 -18.32
N ILE A 258 -19.76 4.27 -19.28
CA ILE A 258 -19.72 3.46 -20.51
C ILE A 258 -18.38 2.69 -20.58
N VAL A 259 -18.48 1.36 -20.70
CA VAL A 259 -17.35 0.45 -20.93
C VAL A 259 -17.20 0.18 -22.42
N ASN A 260 -16.37 0.98 -23.09
CA ASN A 260 -16.09 0.90 -24.54
C ASN A 260 -14.66 0.45 -24.87
N THR A 261 -13.83 0.17 -23.86
CA THR A 261 -12.46 -0.35 -24.01
C THR A 261 -12.26 -1.54 -23.07
N ALA A 262 -11.22 -2.35 -23.33
CA ALA A 262 -10.89 -3.48 -22.47
C ALA A 262 -10.48 -3.00 -21.07
N LEU A 263 -11.10 -3.60 -20.05
CA LEU A 263 -10.88 -3.28 -18.64
C LEU A 263 -10.23 -4.48 -17.92
N PRO A 264 -9.52 -4.23 -16.80
CA PRO A 264 -9.06 -5.32 -15.94
C PRO A 264 -10.24 -6.00 -15.22
N THR A 265 -9.95 -7.05 -14.46
CA THR A 265 -10.93 -7.66 -13.55
C THR A 265 -10.97 -6.87 -12.24
N PHE A 266 -12.16 -6.45 -11.82
CA PHE A 266 -12.36 -5.73 -10.56
C PHE A 266 -12.58 -6.68 -9.37
N GLY A 267 -12.49 -6.15 -8.15
CA GLY A 267 -12.83 -6.84 -6.91
C GLY A 267 -14.34 -7.05 -6.84
N SER A 268 -15.06 -6.03 -6.40
CA SER A 268 -16.53 -5.95 -6.46
C SER A 268 -17.00 -4.76 -7.29
N ILE A 269 -18.29 -4.73 -7.64
CA ILE A 269 -18.91 -3.58 -8.32
C ILE A 269 -20.26 -3.27 -7.64
N THR A 270 -20.47 -2.00 -7.29
CA THR A 270 -21.76 -1.50 -6.78
C THR A 270 -22.28 -0.43 -7.73
N ILE A 271 -23.53 -0.56 -8.18
CA ILE A 271 -24.24 0.41 -9.01
C ILE A 271 -25.41 0.93 -8.19
N GLY A 272 -25.31 2.18 -7.74
CA GLY A 272 -26.34 2.87 -6.98
C GLY A 272 -27.62 3.09 -7.78
N ALA A 273 -28.73 3.29 -7.07
CA ALA A 273 -30.04 3.52 -7.67
C ALA A 273 -30.03 4.69 -8.67
N GLY A 274 -30.77 4.55 -9.77
CA GLY A 274 -30.88 5.57 -10.81
C GLY A 274 -29.67 5.70 -11.73
N LYS A 275 -28.60 4.93 -11.52
CA LYS A 275 -27.41 4.89 -12.39
C LYS A 275 -27.52 3.81 -13.45
N THR A 276 -26.91 4.04 -14.60
CA THR A 276 -26.76 3.03 -15.65
C THR A 276 -25.28 2.76 -15.93
N VAL A 277 -24.89 1.49 -16.02
CA VAL A 277 -23.61 1.07 -16.61
C VAL A 277 -23.89 0.39 -17.95
N LEU A 278 -23.37 0.96 -19.03
CA LEU A 278 -23.45 0.36 -20.37
C LEU A 278 -22.15 -0.36 -20.69
N THR A 279 -22.24 -1.63 -21.06
CA THR A 279 -21.08 -2.42 -21.49
C THR A 279 -21.14 -2.67 -22.99
N GLY A 280 -20.00 -2.51 -23.68
CA GLY A 280 -19.87 -2.77 -25.12
C GLY A 280 -19.36 -4.17 -25.44
N THR A 281 -18.64 -4.30 -26.55
CA THR A 281 -17.87 -5.51 -26.94
C THR A 281 -16.77 -5.93 -25.97
N PRO A 282 -16.10 -5.04 -25.21
CA PRO A 282 -15.06 -5.48 -24.28
C PRO A 282 -15.58 -6.26 -23.06
N GLY A 283 -16.87 -6.11 -22.74
CA GLY A 283 -17.46 -6.76 -21.57
C GLY A 283 -17.05 -6.10 -20.25
N LEU A 284 -17.32 -6.77 -19.13
CA LEU A 284 -16.98 -6.33 -17.79
C LEU A 284 -16.79 -7.54 -16.87
N SER A 285 -15.75 -7.51 -16.04
CA SER A 285 -15.42 -8.62 -15.14
C SER A 285 -15.21 -8.16 -13.70
N ALA A 286 -15.75 -8.92 -12.75
CA ALA A 286 -15.50 -8.79 -11.32
C ALA A 286 -15.23 -10.16 -10.71
N SER A 287 -14.23 -10.27 -9.84
CA SER A 287 -13.88 -11.52 -9.15
C SER A 287 -14.79 -11.80 -7.96
N GLY A 288 -15.34 -10.76 -7.33
CA GLY A 288 -16.27 -10.82 -6.21
C GLY A 288 -17.72 -10.57 -6.61
N SER A 289 -18.52 -10.14 -5.63
CA SER A 289 -19.95 -9.88 -5.81
C SER A 289 -20.22 -8.56 -6.53
N VAL A 290 -21.37 -8.49 -7.20
CA VAL A 290 -21.88 -7.29 -7.86
C VAL A 290 -23.24 -6.92 -7.28
N VAL A 291 -23.40 -5.66 -6.87
CA VAL A 291 -24.66 -5.12 -6.38
C VAL A 291 -25.21 -4.11 -7.39
N ILE A 292 -26.42 -4.33 -7.88
CA ILE A 292 -27.09 -3.53 -8.91
C ILE A 292 -28.39 -3.00 -8.32
N ASP A 293 -28.35 -1.81 -7.75
CA ASP A 293 -29.54 -1.05 -7.36
C ASP A 293 -30.02 -0.10 -8.47
N GLY A 294 -29.12 0.25 -9.40
CA GLY A 294 -29.43 0.94 -10.66
C GLY A 294 -29.70 -0.02 -11.83
N THR A 295 -29.02 0.19 -12.94
CA THR A 295 -29.13 -0.62 -14.16
C THR A 295 -27.75 -1.01 -14.67
N MET A 296 -27.55 -2.29 -15.00
CA MET A 296 -26.41 -2.77 -15.78
C MET A 296 -26.92 -3.30 -17.11
N THR A 297 -26.42 -2.77 -18.22
CA THR A 297 -26.78 -3.19 -19.57
C THR A 297 -25.62 -3.91 -20.24
N GLY A 298 -25.75 -5.23 -20.37
CA GLY A 298 -24.85 -6.10 -21.12
C GLY A 298 -24.85 -5.79 -22.61
N GLY A 299 -23.68 -5.60 -23.20
CA GLY A 299 -23.50 -5.50 -24.66
C GLY A 299 -23.16 -6.84 -25.30
N ALA A 300 -22.37 -6.81 -26.37
CA ALA A 300 -21.88 -8.01 -27.05
C ALA A 300 -20.71 -8.69 -26.32
N GLY A 301 -19.98 -7.96 -25.48
CA GLY A 301 -18.88 -8.50 -24.69
C GLY A 301 -19.36 -9.33 -23.50
N ALA A 302 -18.53 -10.25 -23.03
CA ALA A 302 -18.88 -11.11 -21.90
C ALA A 302 -19.03 -10.32 -20.59
N LEU A 303 -20.03 -10.68 -19.79
CA LEU A 303 -20.09 -10.28 -18.39
C LEU A 303 -19.61 -11.46 -17.55
N SER A 304 -18.64 -11.27 -16.66
CA SER A 304 -18.08 -12.35 -15.85
C SER A 304 -17.95 -11.95 -14.39
N PHE A 305 -18.80 -12.52 -13.54
CA PHE A 305 -18.88 -12.21 -12.12
C PHE A 305 -18.57 -13.46 -11.30
N GLY A 306 -17.46 -13.45 -10.57
CA GLY A 306 -17.03 -14.59 -9.75
C GLY A 306 -17.91 -14.79 -8.51
N GLY A 307 -18.51 -13.73 -7.98
CA GLY A 307 -19.43 -13.77 -6.84
C GLY A 307 -20.91 -13.77 -7.22
N SER A 308 -21.75 -13.39 -6.25
CA SER A 308 -23.20 -13.23 -6.46
C SER A 308 -23.51 -11.90 -7.16
N VAL A 309 -24.60 -11.87 -7.91
CA VAL A 309 -25.19 -10.63 -8.46
C VAL A 309 -26.55 -10.39 -7.83
N SER A 310 -26.70 -9.29 -7.11
CA SER A 310 -27.89 -8.96 -6.33
C SER A 310 -28.27 -7.49 -6.48
N GLY A 311 -29.39 -7.06 -5.90
CA GLY A 311 -29.74 -5.65 -5.78
C GLY A 311 -31.16 -5.34 -6.26
N ALA A 312 -31.63 -4.13 -5.95
CA ALA A 312 -33.00 -3.73 -6.24
C ALA A 312 -33.26 -3.37 -7.73
N GLY A 313 -32.20 -3.33 -8.53
CA GLY A 313 -32.16 -2.78 -9.88
C GLY A 313 -32.39 -3.78 -11.01
N THR A 314 -31.83 -3.45 -12.17
CA THR A 314 -31.99 -4.21 -13.42
C THR A 314 -30.66 -4.73 -13.95
N LEU A 315 -30.57 -6.02 -14.22
CA LEU A 315 -29.51 -6.61 -15.04
C LEU A 315 -30.06 -7.01 -16.41
N THR A 316 -29.54 -6.40 -17.47
CA THR A 316 -29.64 -6.94 -18.83
C THR A 316 -28.41 -7.76 -19.12
N ALA A 317 -28.58 -9.04 -19.42
CA ALA A 317 -27.47 -9.94 -19.74
C ALA A 317 -26.69 -9.48 -21.01
N SER A 318 -25.51 -10.05 -21.21
CA SER A 318 -24.77 -9.93 -22.47
C SER A 318 -25.46 -10.70 -23.60
N SER A 319 -25.28 -10.24 -24.85
CA SER A 319 -25.62 -11.04 -26.03
C SER A 319 -24.59 -12.10 -26.40
N GLY A 320 -23.41 -12.06 -25.76
CA GLY A 320 -22.44 -13.15 -25.72
C GLY A 320 -22.71 -14.11 -24.57
N ILE A 321 -21.88 -14.07 -23.54
CA ILE A 321 -22.01 -14.90 -22.33
C ILE A 321 -22.06 -14.01 -21.09
N THR A 322 -23.00 -14.29 -20.18
CA THR A 322 -22.99 -13.77 -18.80
C THR A 322 -22.72 -14.91 -17.84
N THR A 323 -21.61 -14.85 -17.12
CA THR A 323 -21.17 -15.88 -16.17
C THR A 323 -21.31 -15.37 -14.75
N ILE A 324 -21.90 -16.20 -13.87
CA ILE A 324 -22.01 -15.93 -12.43
C ILE A 324 -21.54 -17.15 -11.63
N GLY A 325 -20.60 -16.90 -10.71
CA GLY A 325 -20.10 -17.90 -9.76
C GLY A 325 -20.90 -18.00 -8.45
N GLY A 326 -21.72 -16.99 -8.12
CA GLY A 326 -22.64 -16.99 -6.97
C GLY A 326 -24.13 -17.06 -7.36
N SER A 327 -25.00 -16.49 -6.52
CA SER A 327 -26.45 -16.39 -6.77
C SER A 327 -26.81 -15.20 -7.67
N LEU A 328 -27.97 -15.26 -8.34
CA LEU A 328 -28.57 -14.15 -9.08
C LEU A 328 -29.91 -13.74 -8.43
N THR A 329 -29.96 -12.57 -7.80
CA THR A 329 -31.13 -12.11 -7.05
C THR A 329 -31.45 -10.64 -7.27
N VAL A 330 -31.29 -10.15 -8.50
CA VAL A 330 -31.73 -8.78 -8.88
C VAL A 330 -33.25 -8.69 -8.94
N THR A 331 -33.84 -7.51 -8.73
CA THR A 331 -35.30 -7.38 -8.89
C THR A 331 -35.72 -7.63 -10.34
N ASN A 332 -35.02 -7.01 -11.29
CA ASN A 332 -35.35 -7.09 -12.71
C ASN A 332 -34.22 -7.75 -13.49
N PHE A 333 -34.57 -8.71 -14.34
CA PHE A 333 -33.64 -9.36 -15.25
C PHE A 333 -34.19 -9.31 -16.67
N ALA A 334 -33.33 -8.99 -17.63
CA ALA A 334 -33.62 -9.05 -19.05
C ALA A 334 -32.58 -9.91 -19.77
N ALA A 335 -33.04 -10.92 -20.51
CA ALA A 335 -32.18 -11.66 -21.43
C ALA A 335 -31.85 -10.80 -22.66
N ASN A 336 -30.67 -11.00 -23.25
CA ASN A 336 -30.20 -10.24 -24.41
C ASN A 336 -29.71 -11.14 -25.55
N GLY A 337 -30.32 -12.30 -25.75
CA GLY A 337 -29.95 -13.23 -26.84
C GLY A 337 -28.70 -14.10 -26.58
N GLY A 338 -27.95 -13.86 -25.49
CA GLY A 338 -26.76 -14.63 -25.14
C GLY A 338 -27.03 -15.91 -24.35
N THR A 339 -25.94 -16.47 -23.80
CA THR A 339 -25.98 -17.58 -22.82
C THR A 339 -25.72 -17.06 -21.41
N PHE A 340 -26.61 -17.43 -20.50
CA PHE A 340 -26.41 -17.22 -19.08
C PHE A 340 -25.81 -18.48 -18.44
N LEU A 341 -24.63 -18.36 -17.84
CA LEU A 341 -23.86 -19.47 -17.30
C LEU A 341 -23.74 -19.33 -15.78
N PHE A 342 -24.25 -20.31 -15.06
CA PHE A 342 -23.94 -20.54 -13.66
C PHE A 342 -22.79 -21.54 -13.56
N ASN A 343 -21.65 -21.16 -12.96
CA ASN A 343 -20.44 -22.00 -12.86
C ASN A 343 -19.87 -22.12 -11.43
N GLY A 344 -20.67 -21.76 -10.43
CA GLY A 344 -20.23 -21.69 -9.04
C GLY A 344 -19.86 -23.04 -8.41
N ALA A 345 -18.92 -23.00 -7.48
CA ALA A 345 -18.54 -24.14 -6.63
C ALA A 345 -19.34 -24.20 -5.32
N ALA A 346 -19.99 -23.10 -4.93
CA ALA A 346 -20.94 -23.04 -3.81
C ALA A 346 -22.37 -23.11 -4.34
N VAL A 347 -23.33 -23.46 -3.47
CA VAL A 347 -24.77 -23.47 -3.83
C VAL A 347 -25.17 -22.11 -4.36
N GLN A 348 -25.81 -22.11 -5.53
CA GLN A 348 -26.30 -20.92 -6.21
C GLN A 348 -27.82 -20.88 -6.13
N THR A 349 -28.39 -19.69 -6.07
CA THR A 349 -29.83 -19.46 -6.19
C THR A 349 -30.11 -18.49 -7.32
N THR A 350 -31.27 -18.62 -7.97
CA THR A 350 -31.77 -17.63 -8.93
C THR A 350 -33.26 -17.42 -8.74
N ASN A 351 -33.76 -16.19 -8.93
CA ASN A 351 -35.19 -15.98 -9.04
C ASN A 351 -35.74 -16.61 -10.35
N ALA A 352 -37.07 -16.70 -10.44
CA ALA A 352 -37.79 -17.07 -11.65
C ALA A 352 -37.67 -15.97 -12.73
N TYR A 353 -36.73 -16.15 -13.66
CA TYR A 353 -36.50 -15.25 -14.79
C TYR A 353 -36.77 -15.94 -16.13
N THR A 354 -36.79 -15.13 -17.19
CA THR A 354 -36.74 -15.62 -18.57
C THR A 354 -35.32 -15.46 -19.10
N PHE A 355 -34.66 -16.58 -19.37
CA PHE A 355 -33.34 -16.63 -19.99
C PHE A 355 -33.45 -16.89 -21.49
N ASN A 356 -32.48 -16.42 -22.27
CA ASN A 356 -32.37 -16.82 -23.67
C ASN A 356 -31.81 -18.24 -23.75
N ASN A 357 -30.51 -18.43 -23.49
CA ASN A 357 -29.95 -19.75 -23.18
C ASN A 357 -29.52 -19.78 -21.71
N LEU A 358 -29.68 -20.93 -21.06
CA LEU A 358 -29.28 -21.14 -19.67
C LEU A 358 -28.38 -22.37 -19.58
N GLN A 359 -27.21 -22.21 -18.99
CA GLN A 359 -26.25 -23.27 -18.77
C GLN A 359 -25.87 -23.37 -17.30
N LYS A 360 -25.83 -24.59 -16.78
CA LYS A 360 -25.28 -24.91 -15.46
C LYS A 360 -24.05 -25.80 -15.62
N THR A 361 -22.93 -25.36 -15.04
CA THR A 361 -21.67 -26.08 -14.89
C THR A 361 -21.17 -25.99 -13.46
N GLY A 362 -20.12 -26.73 -13.10
CA GLY A 362 -19.57 -26.74 -11.73
C GLY A 362 -20.37 -27.62 -10.78
N GLY A 363 -19.70 -28.09 -9.72
CA GLY A 363 -20.21 -29.17 -8.85
C GLY A 363 -21.38 -28.80 -7.93
N ALA A 364 -21.69 -27.51 -7.79
CA ALA A 364 -22.74 -27.08 -6.88
C ALA A 364 -24.15 -27.18 -7.47
N THR A 365 -25.15 -27.15 -6.59
CA THR A 365 -26.56 -27.04 -6.97
C THR A 365 -26.91 -25.60 -7.34
N LEU A 366 -27.61 -25.42 -8.46
CA LEU A 366 -28.39 -24.20 -8.75
C LEU A 366 -29.84 -24.44 -8.33
N ALA A 367 -30.29 -23.74 -7.30
CA ALA A 367 -31.66 -23.82 -6.80
C ALA A 367 -32.51 -22.66 -7.31
N LEU A 368 -33.73 -22.97 -7.77
CA LEU A 368 -34.69 -21.96 -8.19
C LEU A 368 -35.47 -21.40 -6.99
N ALA A 369 -35.55 -20.07 -6.88
CA ALA A 369 -36.41 -19.36 -5.97
C ALA A 369 -37.56 -18.70 -6.75
N GLY A 370 -38.80 -18.91 -6.34
CA GLY A 370 -39.96 -18.33 -7.04
C GLY A 370 -40.57 -19.28 -8.08
N SER A 371 -41.52 -18.77 -8.88
CA SER A 371 -42.41 -19.59 -9.70
C SER A 371 -41.77 -20.14 -10.99
N THR A 372 -42.30 -19.80 -12.17
CA THR A 372 -41.92 -20.44 -13.43
C THR A 372 -40.61 -19.87 -13.97
N LEU A 373 -39.62 -20.74 -14.18
CA LEU A 373 -38.43 -20.43 -14.97
C LEU A 373 -38.73 -20.63 -16.46
N THR A 374 -38.35 -19.66 -17.30
CA THR A 374 -38.46 -19.80 -18.76
C THR A 374 -37.08 -19.76 -19.41
N VAL A 375 -36.83 -20.65 -20.35
CA VAL A 375 -35.64 -20.67 -21.20
C VAL A 375 -36.10 -20.68 -22.66
N SER A 376 -35.95 -19.56 -23.35
CA SER A 376 -36.45 -19.40 -24.73
C SER A 376 -35.67 -20.25 -25.75
N GLY A 377 -34.40 -20.50 -25.47
CA GLY A 377 -33.48 -21.29 -26.29
C GLY A 377 -33.13 -22.60 -25.58
N THR A 378 -31.83 -22.81 -25.34
CA THR A 378 -31.32 -24.08 -24.81
C THR A 378 -31.15 -24.03 -23.29
N LEU A 379 -31.64 -25.05 -22.61
CA LEU A 379 -31.24 -25.37 -21.23
C LEU A 379 -30.16 -26.45 -21.27
N SER A 380 -28.99 -26.22 -20.68
CA SER A 380 -27.90 -27.20 -20.61
C SER A 380 -27.43 -27.42 -19.18
N ILE A 381 -27.35 -28.67 -18.74
CA ILE A 381 -26.87 -29.07 -17.42
C ILE A 381 -25.70 -30.03 -17.63
N ALA A 382 -24.49 -29.55 -17.36
CA ALA A 382 -23.27 -30.33 -17.59
C ALA A 382 -23.11 -31.47 -16.56
N THR A 383 -22.32 -32.48 -16.93
CA THR A 383 -21.96 -33.59 -16.05
C THR A 383 -21.43 -33.10 -14.69
N GLY A 384 -21.87 -33.75 -13.62
CA GLY A 384 -21.48 -33.39 -12.25
C GLY A 384 -22.13 -32.11 -11.72
N SER A 385 -23.02 -31.46 -12.48
CA SER A 385 -23.77 -30.29 -12.02
C SER A 385 -25.20 -30.66 -11.66
N THR A 386 -25.78 -29.97 -10.68
CA THR A 386 -27.18 -30.17 -10.28
C THR A 386 -28.00 -28.90 -10.52
N PHE A 387 -29.13 -29.03 -11.21
CA PHE A 387 -30.17 -28.03 -11.31
C PHE A 387 -31.36 -28.48 -10.47
N ALA A 388 -31.66 -27.80 -9.36
CA ALA A 388 -32.75 -28.14 -8.46
C ALA A 388 -33.91 -27.15 -8.63
N LYS A 389 -35.03 -27.63 -9.14
CA LYS A 389 -36.18 -26.76 -9.45
C LYS A 389 -37.10 -26.50 -8.26
N GLY A 390 -37.08 -27.31 -7.19
CA GLY A 390 -38.09 -27.26 -6.13
C GLY A 390 -39.52 -27.53 -6.62
N ALA A 391 -40.53 -26.88 -6.03
CA ALA A 391 -41.96 -27.05 -6.37
C ALA A 391 -42.44 -26.16 -7.54
N PHE A 392 -41.58 -25.97 -8.55
CA PHE A 392 -41.78 -24.95 -9.58
C PHE A 392 -41.80 -25.53 -11.00
N ASN A 393 -42.27 -24.72 -11.97
CA ASN A 393 -42.37 -25.07 -13.39
C ASN A 393 -41.13 -24.60 -14.16
N ILE A 394 -40.71 -25.38 -15.16
CA ILE A 394 -39.68 -25.00 -16.12
C ILE A 394 -40.30 -25.07 -17.52
N ALA A 395 -40.22 -23.99 -18.28
CA ALA A 395 -40.58 -23.97 -19.69
C ALA A 395 -39.33 -23.74 -20.54
N VAL A 396 -38.97 -24.74 -21.35
CA VAL A 396 -37.87 -24.66 -22.34
C VAL A 396 -38.50 -24.68 -23.72
N THR A 397 -38.43 -23.57 -24.46
CA THR A 397 -38.98 -23.53 -25.83
C THR A 397 -38.08 -24.26 -26.82
N GLY A 398 -36.76 -24.18 -26.62
CA GLY A 398 -35.78 -24.94 -27.41
C GLY A 398 -35.51 -26.34 -26.83
N SER A 399 -34.24 -26.77 -26.88
CA SER A 399 -33.83 -28.09 -26.39
C SER A 399 -33.37 -28.03 -24.93
N ALA A 400 -33.60 -29.12 -24.19
CA ALA A 400 -32.99 -29.38 -22.91
C ALA A 400 -31.90 -30.44 -23.08
N LEU A 401 -30.67 -30.15 -22.66
CA LEU A 401 -29.51 -31.05 -22.74
C LEU A 401 -29.04 -31.36 -21.32
N VAL A 402 -29.45 -32.51 -20.79
CA VAL A 402 -29.19 -32.87 -19.38
C VAL A 402 -28.16 -33.99 -19.30
N SER A 403 -26.88 -33.63 -19.08
CA SER A 403 -25.79 -34.57 -18.79
C SER A 403 -25.48 -34.70 -17.29
N GLY A 404 -25.91 -33.71 -16.48
CA GLY A 404 -25.86 -33.73 -15.03
C GLY A 404 -27.15 -34.21 -14.38
N THR A 405 -27.47 -33.62 -13.23
CA THR A 405 -28.69 -33.93 -12.47
C THR A 405 -29.71 -32.80 -12.60
N LEU A 406 -30.91 -33.14 -13.05
CA LEU A 406 -32.09 -32.28 -12.96
C LEU A 406 -32.96 -32.77 -11.81
N ASP A 407 -32.83 -32.15 -10.64
CA ASP A 407 -33.59 -32.50 -9.44
C ASP A 407 -34.94 -31.77 -9.43
N LEU A 408 -36.00 -32.57 -9.47
CA LEU A 408 -37.37 -32.08 -9.57
C LEU A 408 -38.00 -31.73 -8.23
N GLY A 409 -37.46 -32.22 -7.10
CA GLY A 409 -37.73 -31.80 -5.71
C GLY A 409 -39.18 -31.59 -5.20
N GLY A 410 -40.23 -31.80 -6.02
CA GLY A 410 -41.62 -31.44 -5.72
C GLY A 410 -42.56 -31.48 -6.94
N THR A 411 -43.81 -31.05 -6.75
CA THR A 411 -44.85 -31.01 -7.80
C THR A 411 -44.63 -29.81 -8.73
N GLY A 412 -44.19 -30.04 -9.96
CA GLY A 412 -44.08 -29.00 -10.99
C GLY A 412 -43.93 -29.63 -12.37
N VAL A 413 -44.16 -28.84 -13.42
CA VAL A 413 -44.15 -29.30 -14.82
C VAL A 413 -42.87 -28.83 -15.51
N ILE A 414 -42.26 -29.73 -16.28
CA ILE A 414 -41.27 -29.35 -17.28
C ILE A 414 -41.93 -29.47 -18.64
N THR A 415 -41.95 -28.36 -19.38
CA THR A 415 -42.36 -28.34 -20.79
C THR A 415 -41.11 -28.12 -21.64
N VAL A 416 -40.82 -29.03 -22.56
CA VAL A 416 -39.74 -28.89 -23.53
C VAL A 416 -40.34 -28.87 -24.93
N GLY A 417 -40.12 -27.79 -25.67
CA GLY A 417 -40.60 -27.64 -27.04
C GLY A 417 -39.73 -28.34 -28.08
N GLY A 418 -38.43 -28.50 -27.79
CA GLY A 418 -37.45 -29.23 -28.60
C GLY A 418 -37.11 -30.61 -28.06
N ASN A 419 -35.86 -31.03 -28.24
CA ASN A 419 -35.37 -32.31 -27.75
C ASN A 419 -35.09 -32.25 -26.24
N LEU A 420 -35.34 -33.36 -25.54
CA LEU A 420 -34.94 -33.59 -24.14
C LEU A 420 -33.88 -34.69 -24.06
#